data_AF-A0A0G1FWQ6-F1
#
_entry.id   AF-A0A0G1FWQ6-F1
#
_cell.length_a   1.000
_cell.length_b   1.000
_cell.length_c   1.000
_cell.angle_alpha   90.00
_cell.angle_beta   90.00
_cell.angle_gamma   90.00
#
_symmetry.space_group_name_H-M   'P 1'
#
loop_
_entity.id
_entity.type
_entity.pdbx_description
1 polymer ?
#
loop_
_entity_poly.entity_id
_entity_poly.type
_entity_poly.pdbx_seq_one_letter_code
_entity_poly.pdbx_strand_id
1 'polypeptide(L)' 'MRAEKIENFMKIIIERQKCIGCGSCVAVCDKYFEMADDRFMIYET' A
#
# COMPACT_ATOMS: atom_id res chain seq x y z
N MET A 1 -17.88 -21.61 5.45
CA MET A 1 -16.43 -21.47 5.64
C MET A 1 -15.81 -21.34 4.24
N ARG A 2 -15.53 -20.12 3.77
CA ARG A 2 -14.84 -19.93 2.49
C ARG A 2 -13.35 -19.93 2.77
N ALA A 3 -12.67 -20.97 2.28
CA ALA A 3 -11.22 -21.04 2.21
C ALA A 3 -10.75 -19.97 1.22
N GLU A 4 -10.00 -18.99 1.70
CA GLU A 4 -9.49 -17.91 0.85
C GLU A 4 -8.19 -18.36 0.19
N LYS A 5 -8.27 -18.44 -1.14
CA LYS A 5 -7.19 -18.67 -2.09
C LYS A 5 -6.11 -17.61 -1.84
N ILE A 6 -4.91 -18.02 -1.41
CA ILE A 6 -3.78 -17.13 -1.20
C ILE A 6 -3.21 -16.76 -2.58
N GLU A 7 -3.90 -15.86 -3.27
CA GLU A 7 -3.31 -15.05 -4.33
C GLU A 7 -2.21 -14.21 -3.64
N ASN A 8 -0.99 -14.23 -4.19
CA ASN A 8 0.20 -13.61 -3.58
C ASN A 8 0.10 -12.08 -3.66
N PHE A 9 -0.79 -11.49 -2.86
CA PHE A 9 -1.06 -10.05 -2.85
C PHE A 9 0.04 -9.34 -2.07
N MET A 10 0.66 -8.32 -2.68
CA MET A 10 1.61 -7.45 -1.99
C MET A 10 0.91 -6.79 -0.80
N LYS A 11 1.33 -7.11 0.42
CA LYS A 11 0.77 -6.56 1.65
C LYS A 11 1.69 -5.49 2.22
N ILE A 12 1.18 -4.26 2.31
CA ILE A 12 1.85 -3.17 3.03
C ILE A 12 1.60 -3.35 4.53
N ILE A 13 2.67 -3.43 5.33
CA ILE A 13 2.60 -3.51 6.80
C ILE A 13 3.12 -2.19 7.37
N ILE A 14 2.27 -1.50 8.15
CA ILE A 14 2.63 -0.22 8.79
C ILE A 14 2.79 -0.45 10.29
N GLU A 15 4.04 -0.44 10.76
CA GLU A 15 4.37 -0.52 12.19
C GLU A 15 4.18 0.84 12.88
N ARG A 16 2.94 1.14 13.30
CA ARG A 16 2.59 2.45 13.90
C ARG A 16 3.46 2.85 15.09
N GLN A 17 3.94 1.89 15.89
CA GLN A 17 4.82 2.14 17.03
C GLN A 17 6.19 2.70 16.63
N LYS A 18 6.63 2.47 15.39
CA LYS A 18 7.90 3.00 14.85
C LYS A 18 7.71 4.32 14.08
N CYS A 19 6.47 4.75 13.87
CA CYS A 19 6.18 5.97 13.13
C CYS A 19 6.52 7.20 13.99
N ILE A 20 7.39 8.06 13.49
CA ILE A 20 7.77 9.33 14.14
C ILE A 20 6.94 10.53 13.66
N GLY A 21 5.99 10.32 12.75
CA GLY A 21 5.14 11.39 12.22
C GLY A 21 5.84 12.39 11.30
N CYS A 22 6.94 12.01 10.64
CA CYS A 22 7.70 12.91 9.77
C CYS A 22 7.00 13.29 8.45
N GLY A 23 5.96 12.56 8.05
CA GLY A 23 5.21 12.84 6.81
C GLY A 23 5.92 12.42 5.50
N SER A 24 7.11 11.80 5.57
CA SER A 24 7.86 11.38 4.39
C SER A 24 7.06 10.43 3.48
N CYS A 25 6.26 9.53 4.05
CA CYS A 25 5.41 8.60 3.28
C CYS A 25 4.39 9.33 2.40
N VAL A 26 3.82 10.45 2.86
CA VAL A 26 2.88 11.26 2.07
C VAL A 26 3.62 12.01 0.96
N ALA A 27 4.77 12.61 1.28
CA ALA A 27 5.55 13.40 0.33
C ALA A 27 6.08 12.60 -0.87
N VAL A 28 6.23 11.28 -0.73
CA VAL A 28 6.68 10.39 -1.82
C VAL A 28 5.54 9.64 -2.49
N CYS A 29 4.30 9.71 -1.97
CA CYS A 29 3.20 8.87 -2.41
C CYS A 29 2.97 8.98 -3.92
N ASP A 30 2.80 10.20 -4.42
CA ASP A 30 2.51 10.48 -5.83
C ASP A 30 3.66 10.14 -6.78
N LYS A 31 4.87 9.86 -6.26
CA LYS A 31 6.02 9.45 -7.09
C LYS A 31 6.05 7.96 -7.39
N TYR A 32 5.36 7.16 -6.57
CA TYR A 32 5.44 5.70 -6.61
C TYR A 32 4.08 5.03 -6.72
N PHE A 33 3.00 5.75 -6.41
CA PHE A 33 1.65 5.21 -6.37
C PHE A 33 0.72 6.13 -7.14
N GLU A 34 0.04 5.58 -8.14
CA GLU A 34 -1.12 6.21 -8.75
C GLU A 34 -2.39 5.54 -8.24
N MET A 35 -3.43 6.35 -8.01
CA MET A 35 -4.74 5.85 -7.62
C MET A 35 -5.46 5.34 -8.87
N ALA A 36 -5.75 4.03 -8.93
CA ALA A 36 -6.66 3.52 -9.95
C ALA A 36 -8.13 3.64 -9.51
N ASP A 37 -9.02 3.77 -10.49
CA ASP A 37 -10.46 3.98 -10.30
C ASP A 37 -11.17 2.82 -9.56
N ASP A 38 -10.51 1.66 -9.45
CA ASP A 38 -11.03 0.44 -8.85
C ASP A 38 -10.67 0.27 -7.36
N ARG A 39 -10.14 1.33 -6.72
CA ARG A 39 -9.64 1.35 -5.33
C ARG A 39 -8.39 0.49 -5.11
N PHE A 40 -7.70 0.10 -6.17
CA PHE A 40 -6.39 -0.54 -6.08
C PHE A 40 -5.28 0.47 -6.38
N MET A 41 -4.11 0.27 -5.77
CA MET A 41 -2.90 1.01 -6.12
C MET A 41 -2.27 0.33 -7.32
N ILE A 42 -2.01 1.09 -8.38
CA ILE A 42 -1.21 0.60 -9.51
C ILE A 42 0.27 0.90 -9.25
N TYR A 43 1.12 -0.07 -9.59
CA TYR A 43 2.55 0.14 -9.75
C TYR A 43 2.85 0.08 -11.25
N GLU A 44 3.52 1.09 -11.80
CA GLU A 44 4.07 1.01 -13.15
C GLU A 44 5.27 0.03 -13.09
N THR A 45 5.24 -1.03 -13.89
CA THR A 45 6.33 -2.01 -14.00
C THR A 45 7.47 -1.49 -14.85
#